data_AF-A0A9N9BQC6-F1
#
_entry.id   AF-A0A9N9BQC6-F1
#
_cell.length_a   1.000
_cell.length_b   1.000
_cell.length_c   1.000
_cell.angle_alpha   90.00
_cell.angle_beta   90.00
_cell.angle_gamma   90.00
#
_symmetry.space_group_name_H-M   'P 1'
#
loop_
_entity.id
_entity.type
_entity.pdbx_description
1 polymer ?
#
loop_
_entity_poly.entity_id
_entity_poly.type
_entity_poly.pdbx_seq_one_letter_code
_entity_poly.pdbx_strand_id
1 'polypeptide(L)'
;MEKRLELSKNLLKDDGVIFISIGEQELANLNLLCGKVFGHENFLTIMARISKTASNQGKYFAPSCDYIVCYAKNKKRIDTSNFYDEINEDLYTKEDENGRYRDDIALYQSGLTKRSNLRYYIQCPDGSLVIPPGSSLPPEKKEGLPVLNQDGNKSKYNIYTKSYLETRKEEGIKPRNFLIDKKFLNRRGTDYLKTLGLDFPYSKPKELIIHLLEKVHLPKDAIILDFFAGSGTTGEAVLKLNQEEKSQRKFILCTNNEGQIAEEVCYPRLEKIIKGYVKKNKVDENIKGAGGNLQYFQTDLIAVEKLTNISDEKRHELTEKAGQSKNKLYQYFNEGTDMNLKDINNLNEGKLYKNNIFFINWLKIKGTNKESKKLRKSGGVGYGGEAIFDDFIKQTRKERDLVLIIDEAHIETDTQLANEVINLFDPRIIIRVTATPKIEPGVSEVRQKRAGFVEVPEEEVKKSGLIKEKIVIQTKEEIEKLSEKKQLSEDEMMLELAYNKRLELKKIYESLGLDINPLVLIQLPSDFKEKEEIETNRKDFVLSYLKAKGVKKREIAIWLSNEKTNLDSIEENNNKVNFMIFKVAPATG
;
A
#
# COMPACT_ATOMS: atom_id res chain seq x y z
N MET A 1 -3.27 4.82 7.06
CA MET A 1 -3.27 4.61 5.59
C MET A 1 -1.99 3.87 5.18
N GLU A 2 -0.82 4.46 5.42
CA GLU A 2 0.56 3.92 5.37
C GLU A 2 0.74 2.53 4.75
N LYS A 3 0.51 1.44 5.52
CA LYS A 3 0.67 0.04 5.06
C LYS A 3 0.05 -0.28 3.68
N ARG A 4 -1.05 0.38 3.29
CA ARG A 4 -1.66 0.22 1.95
C ARG A 4 -0.88 0.93 0.84
N LEU A 5 -0.24 2.06 1.14
CA LEU A 5 0.60 2.82 0.21
C LEU A 5 1.98 2.19 0.05
N GLU A 6 2.53 1.63 1.12
CA GLU A 6 3.77 0.83 1.07
C GLU A 6 3.60 -0.39 0.16
N LEU A 7 2.50 -1.13 0.34
CA LEU A 7 2.14 -2.25 -0.53
C LEU A 7 1.86 -1.79 -1.98
N SER A 8 1.18 -0.66 -2.21
CA SER A 8 0.93 -0.19 -3.59
C SER A 8 2.21 0.29 -4.30
N LYS A 9 3.16 0.91 -3.58
CA LYS A 9 4.51 1.22 -4.11
C LYS A 9 5.26 -0.04 -4.55
N ASN A 10 5.09 -1.15 -3.83
CA ASN A 10 5.71 -2.42 -4.20
C ASN A 10 5.06 -3.03 -5.46
N LEU A 11 3.75 -2.84 -5.67
CA LEU A 11 3.01 -3.34 -6.84
C LEU A 11 3.16 -2.49 -8.11
N LEU A 12 3.50 -1.19 -8.00
CA LEU A 12 3.76 -0.32 -9.15
C LEU A 12 5.04 -0.74 -9.91
N LYS A 13 5.02 -0.62 -11.24
CA LYS A 13 6.25 -0.52 -12.05
C LYS A 13 6.97 0.82 -11.79
N ASP A 14 8.25 0.92 -12.14
CA ASP A 14 9.06 2.14 -11.89
C ASP A 14 8.53 3.40 -12.61
N ASP A 15 7.99 3.23 -13.82
CA ASP A 15 7.26 4.24 -14.61
C ASP A 15 5.82 4.49 -14.11
N GLY A 16 5.36 3.72 -13.11
CA GLY A 16 4.02 3.76 -12.57
C GLY A 16 3.70 5.01 -11.75
N VAL A 17 2.43 5.41 -11.80
CA VAL A 17 1.86 6.59 -11.13
C VAL A 17 0.71 6.17 -10.21
N ILE A 18 0.59 6.84 -9.07
CA ILE A 18 -0.56 6.73 -8.17
C ILE A 18 -1.31 8.07 -8.08
N PHE A 19 -2.63 8.00 -8.23
CA PHE A 19 -3.56 9.10 -8.02
C PHE A 19 -4.43 8.81 -6.80
N ILE A 20 -4.54 9.76 -5.86
CA ILE A 20 -5.32 9.58 -4.63
C ILE A 20 -6.28 10.75 -4.45
N SER A 21 -7.59 10.50 -4.60
CA SER A 21 -8.63 11.47 -4.29
C SER A 21 -8.74 11.68 -2.77
N ILE A 22 -8.71 12.92 -2.29
CA ILE A 22 -8.76 13.27 -0.88
C ILE A 22 -9.56 14.56 -0.62
N GLY A 23 -10.18 14.65 0.55
CA GLY A 23 -10.78 15.91 1.04
C GLY A 23 -9.72 16.90 1.52
N GLU A 24 -10.14 18.15 1.74
CA GLU A 24 -9.28 19.21 2.27
C GLU A 24 -8.65 18.86 3.62
N GLN A 25 -9.42 18.19 4.49
CA GLN A 25 -9.10 17.89 5.88
C GLN A 25 -7.82 17.05 6.03
N GLU A 26 -7.59 16.12 5.11
CA GLU A 26 -6.49 15.14 5.16
C GLU A 26 -5.45 15.38 4.06
N LEU A 27 -5.57 16.46 3.27
CA LEU A 27 -4.67 16.73 2.14
C LEU A 27 -3.21 16.86 2.57
N ALA A 28 -2.94 17.61 3.65
CA ALA A 28 -1.60 17.80 4.18
C ALA A 28 -1.02 16.49 4.72
N ASN A 29 -1.79 15.79 5.56
CA ASN A 29 -1.40 14.52 6.18
C ASN A 29 -1.09 13.46 5.12
N LEU A 30 -1.95 13.32 4.10
CA LEU A 30 -1.75 12.41 2.98
C LEU A 30 -0.53 12.79 2.15
N ASN A 31 -0.30 14.07 1.85
CA ASN A 31 0.87 14.48 1.06
C ASN A 31 2.20 14.25 1.80
N LEU A 32 2.24 14.49 3.11
CA LEU A 32 3.40 14.16 3.95
C LEU A 32 3.65 12.65 4.00
N LEU A 33 2.60 11.85 4.17
CA LEU A 33 2.68 10.39 4.17
C LEU A 33 3.12 9.83 2.80
N CYS A 34 2.61 10.38 1.69
CA CYS A 34 3.08 10.02 0.35
C CYS A 34 4.54 10.44 0.15
N GLY A 35 4.96 11.58 0.71
CA GLY A 35 6.37 11.98 0.75
C GLY A 35 7.27 10.96 1.45
N LYS A 36 6.86 10.46 2.61
CA LYS A 36 7.55 9.37 3.34
C LYS A 36 7.60 8.08 2.53
N VAL A 37 6.48 7.66 1.92
CA VAL A 37 6.39 6.36 1.23
C VAL A 37 7.06 6.39 -0.15
N PHE A 38 6.78 7.39 -0.98
CA PHE A 38 7.23 7.46 -2.37
C PHE A 38 8.50 8.28 -2.58
N GLY A 39 8.89 9.13 -1.63
CA GLY A 39 9.94 10.13 -1.79
C GLY A 39 9.38 11.44 -2.33
N HIS A 40 9.70 12.58 -1.69
CA HIS A 40 9.23 13.90 -2.10
C HIS A 40 9.71 14.31 -3.50
N GLU A 41 10.85 13.79 -3.96
CA GLU A 41 11.36 13.96 -5.32
C GLU A 41 10.46 13.30 -6.38
N ASN A 42 9.66 12.30 -5.99
CA ASN A 42 8.70 11.60 -6.87
C ASN A 42 7.30 12.24 -6.87
N PHE A 43 7.10 13.34 -6.13
CA PHE A 43 5.88 14.15 -6.21
C PHE A 43 5.68 14.70 -7.63
N LEU A 44 4.47 14.55 -8.17
CA LEU A 44 4.10 15.07 -9.49
C LEU A 44 3.29 16.37 -9.37
N THR A 45 2.12 16.31 -8.72
CA THR A 45 1.26 17.48 -8.49
C THR A 45 0.17 17.19 -7.45
N ILE A 46 -0.48 18.25 -6.97
CA ILE A 46 -1.83 18.18 -6.39
C ILE A 46 -2.77 18.87 -7.39
N MET A 47 -3.78 18.15 -7.84
CA MET A 47 -4.86 18.71 -8.66
C MET A 47 -6.04 19.08 -7.76
N ALA A 48 -6.53 20.31 -7.85
CA ALA A 48 -7.77 20.72 -7.19
C ALA A 48 -8.94 20.58 -8.16
N ARG A 49 -10.04 19.95 -7.74
CA ARG A 49 -11.21 19.62 -8.55
C ARG A 49 -12.47 20.25 -7.96
N ILE A 50 -13.24 20.98 -8.77
CA ILE A 50 -14.59 21.40 -8.38
C ILE A 50 -15.47 20.14 -8.37
N SER A 51 -15.89 19.70 -7.19
CA SER A 51 -16.60 18.44 -7.00
C SER A 51 -18.11 18.63 -6.85
N LYS A 52 -18.55 19.83 -6.42
CA LYS A 52 -19.96 20.29 -6.43
C LYS A 52 -20.05 21.81 -6.62
N THR A 53 -21.02 22.29 -7.41
CA THR A 53 -21.17 23.72 -7.75
C THR A 53 -22.13 24.51 -6.87
N ALA A 54 -22.91 23.86 -6.00
CA ALA A 54 -23.93 24.51 -5.17
C ALA A 54 -24.02 23.82 -3.80
N SER A 55 -23.62 24.53 -2.73
CA SER A 55 -23.70 24.04 -1.35
C SER A 55 -23.44 25.18 -0.34
N ASN A 56 -24.42 26.05 -0.08
CA ASN A 56 -24.27 27.13 0.91
C ASN A 56 -24.41 26.64 2.37
N GLN A 57 -23.92 25.43 2.66
CA GLN A 57 -23.98 24.76 3.97
C GLN A 57 -22.60 24.72 4.65
N GLY A 58 -21.79 25.76 4.42
CA GLY A 58 -20.51 25.96 5.10
C GLY A 58 -20.63 26.98 6.22
N LYS A 59 -19.97 26.73 7.36
CA LYS A 59 -19.95 27.69 8.49
C LYS A 59 -19.15 28.97 8.19
N TYR A 60 -18.12 28.85 7.34
CA TYR A 60 -17.21 29.94 6.98
C TYR A 60 -17.06 30.08 5.45
N PHE A 61 -16.79 28.96 4.77
CA PHE A 61 -16.76 28.86 3.32
C PHE A 61 -17.64 27.72 2.85
N ALA A 62 -18.33 27.87 1.72
CA ALA A 62 -19.05 26.81 1.06
C ALA A 62 -18.06 25.79 0.44
N PRO A 63 -17.87 24.59 1.03
CA PRO A 63 -16.87 23.66 0.53
C PRO A 63 -17.34 23.13 -0.82
N SER A 64 -16.58 23.35 -1.90
CA SER A 64 -16.97 23.04 -3.29
C SER A 64 -15.96 22.17 -4.03
N CYS A 65 -14.74 22.07 -3.49
CA CYS A 65 -13.62 21.38 -4.08
C CYS A 65 -13.21 20.13 -3.29
N ASP A 66 -12.57 19.19 -3.97
CA ASP A 66 -11.71 18.18 -3.38
C ASP A 66 -10.42 18.05 -4.21
N TYR A 67 -9.48 17.21 -3.78
CA TYR A 67 -8.11 17.19 -4.28
C TYR A 67 -7.70 15.82 -4.77
N ILE A 68 -6.72 15.77 -5.68
CA ILE A 68 -6.12 14.54 -6.19
C ILE A 68 -4.60 14.67 -6.06
N VAL A 69 -4.03 13.93 -5.13
CA VAL A 69 -2.58 13.85 -4.90
C VAL A 69 -1.98 12.89 -5.92
N CYS A 70 -0.89 13.28 -6.59
CA CYS A 70 -0.26 12.52 -7.67
C CYS A 70 1.24 12.32 -7.41
N TYR A 71 1.68 11.05 -7.39
CA TYR A 71 3.09 10.64 -7.18
C TYR A 71 3.50 9.57 -8.20
N ALA A 72 4.78 9.57 -8.57
CA ALA A 72 5.44 8.49 -9.30
C ALA A 72 5.97 7.41 -8.34
N LYS A 73 6.28 6.22 -8.86
CA LYS A 73 7.26 5.33 -8.21
C LYS A 73 8.69 5.82 -8.46
N ASN A 74 9.02 6.21 -9.69
CA ASN A 74 10.26 6.88 -10.04
C ASN A 74 10.00 7.95 -11.11
N LYS A 75 9.99 9.22 -10.71
CA LYS A 75 9.67 10.37 -11.58
C LYS A 75 10.62 10.52 -12.78
N LYS A 76 11.84 9.99 -12.69
CA LYS A 76 12.83 9.98 -13.78
C LYS A 76 12.56 8.91 -14.85
N ARG A 77 11.58 8.02 -14.63
CA ARG A 77 11.18 6.94 -15.55
C ARG A 77 9.86 7.21 -16.28
N ILE A 78 9.14 8.27 -15.92
CA ILE A 78 7.86 8.63 -16.56
C ILE A 78 8.11 9.24 -17.94
N ASP A 79 7.47 8.68 -18.95
CA ASP A 79 7.34 9.32 -20.25
C ASP A 79 6.35 10.49 -20.18
N THR A 80 6.82 11.68 -20.58
CA THR A 80 6.04 12.93 -20.60
C THR A 80 5.45 13.26 -21.98
N SER A 81 5.56 12.35 -22.97
CA SER A 81 4.99 12.52 -24.31
C SER A 81 3.47 12.74 -24.29
N ASN A 82 2.73 12.01 -23.44
CA ASN A 82 1.28 12.12 -23.29
C ASN A 82 0.84 13.20 -22.28
N PHE A 83 1.76 13.95 -21.67
CA PHE A 83 1.42 15.04 -20.74
C PHE A 83 0.96 16.30 -21.49
N TYR A 84 -0.20 16.24 -22.13
CA TYR A 84 -0.84 17.37 -22.82
C TYR A 84 -2.36 17.39 -22.62
N ASP A 85 -2.96 18.59 -22.74
CA ASP A 85 -4.40 18.86 -22.78
C ASP A 85 -4.84 19.23 -24.21
N GLU A 86 -6.12 19.00 -24.51
CA GLU A 86 -6.74 19.38 -25.78
C GLU A 86 -6.67 20.91 -25.99
N ILE A 87 -6.47 21.31 -27.25
CA ILE A 87 -6.45 22.72 -27.63
C ILE A 87 -7.87 23.15 -27.94
N ASN A 88 -8.39 24.10 -27.17
CA ASN A 88 -9.65 24.75 -27.51
C ASN A 88 -9.45 25.64 -28.75
N GLU A 89 -9.84 25.12 -29.91
CA GLU A 89 -9.75 25.83 -31.19
C GLU A 89 -10.66 27.07 -31.27
N ASP A 90 -11.76 27.13 -30.52
CA ASP A 90 -12.71 28.27 -30.54
C ASP A 90 -12.06 29.57 -30.06
N LEU A 91 -10.91 29.50 -29.39
CA LEU A 91 -10.12 30.66 -28.96
C LEU A 91 -9.26 31.26 -30.09
N TYR A 92 -9.08 30.54 -31.21
CA TYR A 92 -8.27 30.94 -32.36
C TYR A 92 -9.20 31.46 -33.47
N THR A 93 -9.66 32.70 -33.27
CA THR A 93 -10.73 33.36 -34.04
C THR A 93 -10.23 34.30 -35.15
N LYS A 94 -8.91 34.46 -35.30
CA LYS A 94 -8.27 35.33 -36.30
C LYS A 94 -7.36 34.50 -37.20
N GLU A 95 -7.00 35.03 -38.36
CA GLU A 95 -6.21 34.34 -39.37
C GLU A 95 -5.32 35.32 -40.14
N ASP A 96 -4.15 34.88 -40.57
CA ASP A 96 -3.26 35.57 -41.50
C ASP A 96 -2.50 34.56 -42.39
N GLU A 97 -1.47 34.99 -43.11
CA GLU A 97 -0.64 34.16 -43.99
C GLU A 97 0.02 32.94 -43.30
N ASN A 98 0.14 32.96 -41.97
CA ASN A 98 0.65 31.86 -41.15
C ASN A 98 -0.48 31.03 -40.49
N GLY A 99 -1.73 31.23 -40.92
CA GLY A 99 -2.92 30.50 -40.47
C GLY A 99 -3.62 31.09 -39.25
N ARG A 100 -4.46 30.27 -38.61
CA ARG A 100 -5.32 30.69 -37.48
C ARG A 100 -4.52 31.02 -36.22
N TYR A 101 -4.84 32.14 -35.57
CA TYR A 101 -4.20 32.61 -34.35
C TYR A 101 -5.18 33.21 -33.33
N ARG A 102 -4.65 33.41 -32.13
CA ARG A 102 -5.24 34.22 -31.04
C ARG A 102 -4.27 35.29 -30.57
N ASP A 103 -4.78 36.44 -30.14
CA ASP A 103 -4.02 37.61 -29.70
C ASP A 103 -4.48 38.18 -28.35
N ASP A 104 -5.34 37.46 -27.63
CA ASP A 104 -5.75 37.76 -26.26
C ASP A 104 -4.66 37.43 -25.22
N ILE A 105 -3.51 36.88 -25.65
CA ILE A 105 -2.36 36.65 -24.80
C ILE A 105 -1.75 38.00 -24.42
N ALA A 106 -2.04 38.42 -23.20
CA ALA A 106 -1.42 39.56 -22.55
C ALA A 106 0.11 39.41 -22.59
N LEU A 107 0.73 40.34 -23.30
CA LEU A 107 2.18 40.42 -23.54
C LEU A 107 2.99 40.55 -22.24
N TYR A 108 2.38 41.11 -21.19
CA TYR A 108 2.87 41.02 -19.83
C TYR A 108 2.18 39.84 -19.12
N GLN A 109 2.95 38.80 -18.81
CA GLN A 109 2.56 37.77 -17.85
C GLN A 109 3.18 38.10 -16.48
N SER A 110 2.38 38.03 -15.43
CA SER A 110 2.77 38.41 -14.06
C SER A 110 3.69 37.39 -13.39
N GLY A 111 4.98 37.44 -13.74
CA GLY A 111 6.03 36.73 -13.03
C GLY A 111 6.19 37.24 -11.59
N LEU A 112 6.47 36.33 -10.64
CA LEU A 112 6.61 36.63 -9.20
C LEU A 112 7.83 37.49 -8.82
N THR A 113 8.64 37.96 -9.79
CA THR A 113 9.85 38.73 -9.55
C THR A 113 9.95 39.93 -10.48
N LYS A 114 10.25 41.12 -9.94
CA LYS A 114 10.69 42.25 -10.77
C LYS A 114 12.05 41.92 -11.39
N ARG A 115 12.13 41.94 -12.72
CA ARG A 115 13.39 41.80 -13.46
C ARG A 115 13.60 43.05 -14.30
N SER A 116 14.71 43.75 -14.09
CA SER A 116 15.02 45.03 -14.72
C SER A 116 15.20 44.94 -16.24
N ASN A 117 15.56 43.76 -16.76
CA ASN A 117 15.75 43.49 -18.18
C ASN A 117 14.47 43.07 -18.94
N LEU A 118 13.29 43.06 -18.30
CA LEU A 118 12.00 42.74 -18.95
C LEU A 118 11.16 43.98 -19.28
N ARG A 119 11.72 45.19 -19.18
CA ARG A 119 11.03 46.44 -19.51
C ARG A 119 11.94 47.35 -20.33
N TYR A 120 11.49 47.64 -21.54
CA TYR A 120 12.25 48.29 -22.61
C TYR A 120 11.27 49.13 -23.47
N TYR A 121 11.69 49.88 -24.49
CA TYR A 121 10.81 50.76 -25.32
C TYR A 121 9.96 50.08 -26.44
N ILE A 122 10.39 50.03 -27.71
CA ILE A 122 9.69 49.68 -28.98
C ILE A 122 9.24 50.89 -29.79
N GLN A 123 9.68 50.87 -31.05
CA GLN A 123 9.26 51.72 -32.15
C GLN A 123 8.02 51.15 -32.85
N CYS A 124 6.93 51.92 -32.85
CA CYS A 124 5.74 51.64 -33.66
C CYS A 124 5.96 52.02 -35.13
N PRO A 125 5.09 51.59 -36.08
CA PRO A 125 5.26 51.85 -37.51
C PRO A 125 5.28 53.33 -37.93
N ASP A 126 4.85 54.25 -37.06
CA ASP A 126 4.92 55.71 -37.26
C ASP A 126 6.19 56.34 -36.65
N GLY A 127 7.10 55.52 -36.11
CA GLY A 127 8.30 55.96 -35.41
C GLY A 127 8.11 56.33 -33.93
N SER A 128 6.88 56.29 -33.41
CA SER A 128 6.63 56.59 -31.98
C SER A 128 7.18 55.50 -31.06
N LEU A 129 7.63 55.88 -29.86
CA LEU A 129 8.13 54.94 -28.84
C LEU A 129 7.09 54.68 -27.74
N VAL A 130 7.04 53.44 -27.26
CA VAL A 130 6.10 52.95 -26.24
C VAL A 130 6.85 52.24 -25.10
N ILE A 131 6.22 51.89 -23.98
CA ILE A 131 6.87 51.17 -22.85
C ILE A 131 5.82 50.42 -21.98
N PRO A 132 6.14 49.23 -21.38
CA PRO A 132 5.23 48.51 -20.48
C PRO A 132 4.82 49.29 -19.23
N PRO A 133 3.68 48.98 -18.59
CA PRO A 133 3.34 49.54 -17.27
C PRO A 133 4.33 49.05 -16.21
N GLY A 134 4.83 49.94 -15.36
CA GLY A 134 5.75 49.61 -14.28
C GLY A 134 6.55 50.81 -13.76
N SER A 135 7.12 50.70 -12.56
CA SER A 135 7.80 51.81 -11.87
C SER A 135 9.34 51.81 -11.94
N SER A 136 9.98 50.72 -12.38
CA SER A 136 11.43 50.69 -12.63
C SER A 136 11.73 51.04 -14.09
N LEU A 137 12.63 51.99 -14.33
CA LEU A 137 13.18 52.30 -15.67
C LEU A 137 14.48 51.51 -15.91
N PRO A 138 14.76 51.07 -17.14
CA PRO A 138 16.11 50.67 -17.52
C PRO A 138 17.05 51.91 -17.57
N PRO A 139 18.37 51.74 -17.39
CA PRO A 139 19.33 52.86 -17.44
C PRO A 139 19.58 53.40 -18.87
N GLU A 140 19.22 52.64 -19.92
CA GLU A 140 19.28 53.07 -21.32
C GLU A 140 17.89 53.04 -21.98
N LYS A 141 17.68 53.89 -23.00
CA LYS A 141 16.43 53.94 -23.78
C LYS A 141 16.52 53.10 -25.06
N LYS A 142 16.04 51.85 -24.98
CA LYS A 142 15.78 50.90 -26.10
C LYS A 142 14.65 49.95 -25.70
N GLU A 143 13.77 49.46 -26.58
CA GLU A 143 13.69 48.03 -27.00
C GLU A 143 12.38 47.17 -26.88
N GLY A 144 11.34 47.48 -26.08
CA GLY A 144 10.21 46.54 -25.83
C GLY A 144 9.01 46.84 -24.89
N LEU A 145 7.82 46.92 -25.53
CA LEU A 145 6.45 46.48 -25.12
C LEU A 145 5.51 47.64 -24.52
N PRO A 146 4.26 47.47 -23.97
CA PRO A 146 3.10 48.36 -24.31
C PRO A 146 2.43 49.21 -23.17
N VAL A 147 1.70 50.34 -23.33
CA VAL A 147 1.55 51.40 -24.37
C VAL A 147 0.95 52.71 -23.76
N LEU A 148 1.76 53.48 -23.03
CA LEU A 148 1.53 54.93 -22.90
C LEU A 148 2.46 55.66 -23.88
N ASN A 149 2.06 56.84 -24.37
CA ASN A 149 2.93 57.73 -25.12
C ASN A 149 3.91 58.46 -24.17
N GLN A 150 4.78 59.31 -24.73
CA GLN A 150 5.82 60.00 -23.96
C GLN A 150 5.28 60.91 -22.83
N ASP A 151 4.03 61.37 -22.95
CA ASP A 151 3.34 62.25 -21.99
C ASP A 151 2.49 61.49 -20.96
N GLY A 152 2.44 60.15 -21.03
CA GLY A 152 1.59 59.31 -20.17
C GLY A 152 0.15 59.12 -20.66
N ASN A 153 -0.17 59.54 -21.89
CA ASN A 153 -1.49 59.32 -22.51
C ASN A 153 -1.59 57.93 -23.17
N LYS A 154 -2.80 57.41 -23.32
CA LYS A 154 -3.07 56.12 -24.00
C LYS A 154 -2.60 56.18 -25.46
N SER A 155 -1.67 55.30 -25.85
CA SER A 155 -1.15 55.27 -27.23
C SER A 155 -2.18 54.76 -28.24
N LYS A 156 -1.98 55.12 -29.52
CA LYS A 156 -2.76 54.69 -30.68
C LYS A 156 -2.55 53.21 -31.04
N TYR A 157 -1.35 52.69 -30.77
CA TYR A 157 -0.99 51.30 -31.02
C TYR A 157 -1.22 50.43 -29.79
N ASN A 158 -1.38 49.13 -29.99
CA ASN A 158 -1.35 48.13 -28.94
C ASN A 158 -0.46 46.96 -29.39
N ILE A 159 0.17 46.26 -28.45
CA ILE A 159 1.07 45.15 -28.74
C ILE A 159 0.57 43.89 -28.04
N TYR A 160 0.47 42.82 -28.81
CA TYR A 160 -0.03 41.50 -28.41
C TYR A 160 0.89 40.42 -28.97
N THR A 161 0.88 39.23 -28.37
CA THR A 161 1.55 38.05 -28.94
C THR A 161 0.54 37.24 -29.73
N LYS A 162 0.75 37.08 -31.04
CA LYS A 162 0.02 36.07 -31.82
C LYS A 162 0.48 34.67 -31.38
N SER A 163 -0.45 33.84 -30.93
CA SER A 163 -0.22 32.41 -30.77
C SER A 163 -0.99 31.68 -31.86
N TYR A 164 -0.26 31.07 -32.78
CA TYR A 164 -0.82 30.29 -33.88
C TYR A 164 -1.34 28.93 -33.40
N LEU A 165 -2.37 28.42 -34.08
CA LEU A 165 -3.05 27.18 -33.72
C LEU A 165 -2.18 25.96 -34.04
N GLU A 166 -1.59 25.90 -35.23
CA GLU A 166 -0.80 24.75 -35.67
C GLU A 166 0.50 24.61 -34.86
N THR A 167 1.21 25.71 -34.59
CA THR A 167 2.34 25.72 -33.64
C THR A 167 1.95 25.18 -32.26
N ARG A 168 0.72 25.44 -31.80
CA ARG A 168 0.24 24.90 -30.52
C ARG A 168 -0.16 23.43 -30.60
N LYS A 169 -0.57 22.92 -31.77
CA LYS A 169 -0.78 21.48 -32.03
C LYS A 169 0.56 20.72 -32.03
N GLU A 170 1.62 21.35 -32.50
CA GLU A 170 2.99 20.82 -32.48
C GLU A 170 3.62 20.85 -31.07
N GLU A 171 3.54 21.98 -30.36
CA GLU A 171 4.08 22.13 -28.99
C GLU A 171 3.30 21.35 -27.92
N GLY A 172 1.97 21.27 -28.11
CA GLY A 172 1.00 20.82 -27.11
C GLY A 172 0.82 21.80 -25.93
N ILE A 173 -0.30 21.67 -25.21
CA ILE A 173 -0.58 22.46 -23.99
C ILE A 173 -0.38 21.57 -22.76
N LYS A 174 0.53 21.92 -21.83
CA LYS A 174 0.72 21.12 -20.60
C LYS A 174 -0.55 21.15 -19.71
N PRO A 175 -0.95 20.00 -19.14
CA PRO A 175 -2.27 19.88 -18.51
C PRO A 175 -2.39 20.69 -17.22
N ARG A 176 -3.58 21.26 -16.99
CA ARG A 176 -3.82 22.12 -15.82
C ARG A 176 -4.15 21.30 -14.57
N ASN A 177 -3.53 21.62 -13.44
CA ASN A 177 -3.86 21.01 -12.15
C ASN A 177 -5.09 21.63 -11.46
N PHE A 178 -6.02 22.23 -12.22
CA PHE A 178 -7.27 22.79 -11.72
C PHE A 178 -8.45 22.36 -12.58
N LEU A 179 -9.23 21.40 -12.07
CA LEU A 179 -10.25 20.66 -12.80
C LEU A 179 -11.64 21.26 -12.54
N ILE A 180 -12.05 22.17 -13.43
CA ILE A 180 -13.28 22.98 -13.31
C ILE A 180 -14.46 22.47 -14.16
N ASP A 181 -14.25 21.45 -14.99
CA ASP A 181 -15.27 20.95 -15.93
C ASP A 181 -16.46 20.29 -15.20
N LYS A 182 -17.67 20.65 -15.63
CA LYS A 182 -18.95 20.14 -15.10
C LYS A 182 -19.16 18.63 -15.36
N LYS A 183 -18.31 17.97 -16.14
CA LYS A 183 -18.24 16.49 -16.25
C LYS A 183 -17.62 15.83 -15.01
N PHE A 184 -16.75 16.54 -14.29
CA PHE A 184 -16.04 16.01 -13.12
C PHE A 184 -16.81 16.12 -11.79
N LEU A 185 -18.04 16.65 -11.78
CA LEU A 185 -18.84 16.82 -10.55
C LEU A 185 -19.32 15.46 -10.00
N ASN A 186 -19.28 15.28 -8.68
CA ASN A 186 -19.70 14.03 -8.01
C ASN A 186 -21.16 13.64 -8.35
N ARG A 187 -22.05 14.63 -8.53
CA ARG A 187 -23.43 14.40 -8.97
C ARG A 187 -23.51 13.62 -10.29
N ARG A 188 -22.57 13.77 -11.22
CA ARG A 188 -22.56 13.04 -12.50
C ARG A 188 -22.40 11.53 -12.28
N GLY A 189 -21.54 11.10 -11.35
CA GLY A 189 -21.38 9.69 -11.02
C GLY A 189 -22.64 9.09 -10.38
N THR A 190 -23.25 9.79 -9.42
CA THR A 190 -24.50 9.34 -8.78
C THR A 190 -25.70 9.34 -9.74
N ASP A 191 -25.90 10.41 -10.52
CA ASP A 191 -26.98 10.47 -11.53
C ASP A 191 -26.79 9.38 -12.62
N TYR A 192 -25.54 9.03 -12.97
CA TYR A 192 -25.25 7.95 -13.92
C TYR A 192 -25.59 6.56 -13.39
N LEU A 193 -25.21 6.23 -12.14
CA LEU A 193 -25.58 4.94 -11.53
C LEU A 193 -27.09 4.71 -11.49
N LYS A 194 -27.88 5.77 -11.26
CA LYS A 194 -29.35 5.69 -11.30
C LYS A 194 -29.89 5.31 -12.69
N THR A 195 -29.18 5.61 -13.78
CA THR A 195 -29.55 5.14 -15.14
C THR A 195 -29.29 3.64 -15.35
N LEU A 196 -28.35 3.05 -14.60
CA LEU A 196 -28.12 1.59 -14.52
C LEU A 196 -29.10 0.88 -13.58
N GLY A 197 -29.97 1.63 -12.89
CA GLY A 197 -30.82 1.10 -11.83
C GLY A 197 -30.01 0.60 -10.62
N LEU A 198 -28.95 1.32 -10.24
CA LEU A 198 -28.16 1.12 -9.03
C LEU A 198 -28.23 2.41 -8.21
N ASP A 199 -28.29 2.33 -6.88
CA ASP A 199 -28.14 3.50 -6.00
C ASP A 199 -26.89 3.35 -5.14
N PHE A 200 -26.04 4.38 -5.18
CA PHE A 200 -24.82 4.48 -4.36
C PHE A 200 -24.39 5.95 -4.29
N PRO A 201 -24.30 6.53 -3.09
CA PRO A 201 -23.96 7.94 -2.94
C PRO A 201 -22.47 8.20 -3.24
N TYR A 202 -22.14 9.43 -3.62
CA TYR A 202 -20.76 9.91 -3.78
C TYR A 202 -19.86 9.16 -4.79
N SER A 203 -20.43 8.34 -5.68
CA SER A 203 -19.70 7.73 -6.81
C SER A 203 -18.91 8.79 -7.58
N LYS A 204 -17.62 8.54 -7.82
CA LYS A 204 -16.84 9.36 -8.76
C LYS A 204 -17.45 9.26 -10.17
N PRO A 205 -17.41 10.32 -10.99
CA PRO A 205 -17.72 10.24 -12.41
C PRO A 205 -16.60 9.51 -13.15
N LYS A 206 -16.93 8.71 -14.16
CA LYS A 206 -15.94 7.95 -14.94
C LYS A 206 -15.07 8.86 -15.80
N GLU A 207 -15.63 10.00 -16.23
CA GLU A 207 -14.97 11.04 -17.00
C GLU A 207 -13.73 11.59 -16.26
N LEU A 208 -13.75 11.62 -14.92
CA LEU A 208 -12.58 11.97 -14.12
C LEU A 208 -11.49 10.88 -14.21
N ILE A 209 -11.86 9.61 -14.05
CA ILE A 209 -10.88 8.52 -14.05
C ILE A 209 -10.28 8.34 -15.45
N ILE A 210 -11.09 8.47 -16.50
CA ILE A 210 -10.64 8.54 -17.90
C ILE A 210 -9.60 9.65 -18.06
N HIS A 211 -9.91 10.88 -17.65
CA HIS A 211 -8.98 12.01 -17.72
C HIS A 211 -7.66 11.76 -16.97
N LEU A 212 -7.69 11.15 -15.78
CA LEU A 212 -6.48 10.80 -15.04
C LEU A 212 -5.63 9.74 -15.76
N LEU A 213 -6.27 8.73 -16.36
CA LEU A 213 -5.61 7.67 -17.14
C LEU A 213 -5.02 8.20 -18.46
N GLU A 214 -5.65 9.20 -19.08
CA GLU A 214 -5.16 9.90 -20.27
C GLU A 214 -3.94 10.80 -19.99
N LYS A 215 -3.76 11.29 -18.75
CA LYS A 215 -2.63 12.19 -18.38
C LYS A 215 -1.35 11.46 -17.99
N VAL A 216 -1.23 10.17 -18.24
CA VAL A 216 -0.01 9.38 -18.08
C VAL A 216 0.26 8.55 -19.33
N HIS A 217 1.51 8.14 -19.53
CA HIS A 217 1.79 7.07 -20.47
C HIS A 217 1.15 5.77 -19.95
N LEU A 218 0.03 5.37 -20.53
CA LEU A 218 -0.72 4.17 -20.14
C LEU A 218 -0.65 3.12 -21.26
N PRO A 219 0.24 2.11 -21.17
CA PRO A 219 0.39 1.07 -22.19
C PRO A 219 -0.94 0.36 -22.52
N LYS A 220 -1.07 -0.16 -23.73
CA LYS A 220 -2.31 -0.82 -24.18
C LYS A 220 -2.56 -2.17 -23.50
N ASP A 221 -1.62 -2.70 -22.73
CA ASP A 221 -1.72 -3.92 -21.92
C ASP A 221 -1.67 -3.65 -20.40
N ALA A 222 -1.67 -2.37 -20.00
CA ALA A 222 -1.44 -1.94 -18.61
C ALA A 222 -2.43 -2.55 -17.60
N ILE A 223 -1.98 -2.70 -16.36
CA ILE A 223 -2.81 -3.14 -15.23
C ILE A 223 -3.11 -1.93 -14.34
N ILE A 224 -4.38 -1.60 -14.17
CA ILE A 224 -4.88 -0.52 -13.32
C ILE A 224 -5.38 -1.16 -12.01
N LEU A 225 -4.82 -0.75 -10.87
CA LEU A 225 -5.25 -1.21 -9.54
C LEU A 225 -6.01 -0.11 -8.80
N ASP A 226 -7.22 -0.41 -8.34
CA ASP A 226 -7.99 0.45 -7.45
C ASP A 226 -8.42 -0.34 -6.21
N PHE A 227 -7.69 -0.13 -5.11
CA PHE A 227 -7.92 -0.80 -3.83
C PHE A 227 -8.91 -0.05 -2.91
N PHE A 228 -9.64 0.92 -3.45
CA PHE A 228 -10.78 1.61 -2.80
C PHE A 228 -11.93 1.79 -3.82
N ALA A 229 -12.19 0.76 -4.63
CA ALA A 229 -12.98 0.85 -5.86
C ALA A 229 -14.42 1.36 -5.71
N GLY A 230 -15.02 1.20 -4.52
CA GLY A 230 -16.39 1.64 -4.22
C GLY A 230 -17.38 1.12 -5.26
N SER A 231 -18.02 2.04 -6.00
CA SER A 231 -18.97 1.73 -7.07
C SER A 231 -18.36 1.19 -8.37
N GLY A 232 -17.07 0.84 -8.42
CA GLY A 232 -16.43 0.24 -9.60
C GLY A 232 -16.16 1.19 -10.78
N THR A 233 -16.17 2.51 -10.54
CA THR A 233 -15.98 3.55 -11.58
C THR A 233 -14.70 3.34 -12.40
N THR A 234 -13.61 2.91 -11.76
CA THR A 234 -12.30 2.70 -12.41
C THR A 234 -12.33 1.54 -13.41
N GLY A 235 -13.05 0.45 -13.13
CA GLY A 235 -13.21 -0.65 -14.08
C GLY A 235 -14.01 -0.24 -15.33
N GLU A 236 -15.06 0.59 -15.17
CA GLU A 236 -15.80 1.13 -16.31
C GLU A 236 -14.94 2.07 -17.17
N ALA A 237 -14.11 2.92 -16.56
CA ALA A 237 -13.19 3.80 -17.29
C ALA A 237 -12.21 2.98 -18.17
N VAL A 238 -11.65 1.89 -17.62
CA VAL A 238 -10.75 0.99 -18.35
C VAL A 238 -11.49 0.23 -19.46
N LEU A 239 -12.72 -0.25 -19.23
CA LEU A 239 -13.54 -0.89 -20.28
C LEU A 239 -13.83 0.05 -21.44
N LYS A 240 -14.15 1.32 -21.16
CA LYS A 240 -14.40 2.33 -22.19
C LYS A 240 -13.12 2.64 -23.00
N LEU A 241 -11.99 2.85 -22.34
CA LEU A 241 -10.70 3.08 -23.02
C LEU A 241 -10.21 1.85 -23.83
N ASN A 242 -10.53 0.63 -23.39
CA ASN A 242 -10.31 -0.58 -24.19
C ASN A 242 -11.11 -0.57 -25.48
N GLN A 243 -12.38 -0.19 -25.42
CA GLN A 243 -13.27 -0.11 -26.58
C GLN A 243 -12.86 1.00 -27.56
N GLU A 244 -12.50 2.19 -27.06
CA GLU A 244 -12.18 3.36 -27.88
C GLU A 244 -10.79 3.28 -28.52
N GLU A 245 -9.75 2.90 -27.75
CA GLU A 245 -8.37 2.80 -28.27
C GLU A 245 -8.04 1.44 -28.90
N LYS A 246 -8.96 0.46 -28.87
CA LYS A 246 -8.70 -0.96 -29.18
C LYS A 246 -7.53 -1.49 -28.34
N SER A 247 -7.62 -1.32 -27.03
CA SER A 247 -6.60 -1.76 -26.07
C SER A 247 -7.06 -2.99 -25.26
N GLN A 248 -6.13 -3.58 -24.49
CA GLN A 248 -6.24 -4.82 -23.72
C GLN A 248 -5.86 -4.60 -22.25
N ARG A 249 -6.11 -3.38 -21.75
CA ARG A 249 -5.78 -2.98 -20.38
C ARG A 249 -6.66 -3.74 -19.39
N LYS A 250 -6.06 -4.14 -18.27
CA LYS A 250 -6.68 -4.95 -17.23
C LYS A 250 -6.94 -4.09 -16.01
N PHE A 251 -7.98 -4.39 -15.26
CA PHE A 251 -8.22 -3.73 -13.97
C PHE A 251 -8.29 -4.76 -12.84
N ILE A 252 -7.84 -4.35 -11.66
CA ILE A 252 -8.02 -5.06 -10.39
C ILE A 252 -8.74 -4.09 -9.46
N LEU A 253 -9.91 -4.47 -8.99
CA LEU A 253 -10.70 -3.68 -8.05
C LEU A 253 -10.77 -4.39 -6.70
N CYS A 254 -10.57 -3.66 -5.61
CA CYS A 254 -10.80 -4.16 -4.26
C CYS A 254 -11.68 -3.18 -3.47
N THR A 255 -12.54 -3.74 -2.63
CA THR A 255 -13.38 -3.04 -1.66
C THR A 255 -13.40 -3.85 -0.37
N ASN A 256 -13.69 -3.21 0.77
CA ASN A 256 -13.89 -3.90 2.06
C ASN A 256 -15.25 -4.63 2.13
N ASN A 257 -16.12 -4.41 1.14
CA ASN A 257 -17.48 -4.93 1.04
C ASN A 257 -18.43 -4.56 2.19
N GLU A 258 -18.13 -3.47 2.88
CA GLU A 258 -19.04 -2.85 3.84
C GLU A 258 -20.35 -2.47 3.14
N GLY A 259 -21.49 -2.90 3.67
CA GLY A 259 -22.79 -2.67 3.03
C GLY A 259 -22.98 -3.33 1.66
N GLN A 260 -22.34 -4.49 1.41
CA GLN A 260 -22.46 -5.28 0.16
C GLN A 260 -22.09 -4.51 -1.13
N ILE A 261 -21.23 -3.49 -1.02
CA ILE A 261 -20.79 -2.65 -2.15
C ILE A 261 -20.19 -3.49 -3.29
N ALA A 262 -19.60 -4.65 -3.02
CA ALA A 262 -19.09 -5.55 -4.04
C ALA A 262 -20.23 -6.21 -4.85
N GLU A 263 -21.13 -6.94 -4.19
CA GLU A 263 -22.18 -7.74 -4.84
C GLU A 263 -23.36 -6.90 -5.35
N GLU A 264 -23.72 -5.79 -4.69
CA GLU A 264 -24.92 -5.01 -5.04
C GLU A 264 -24.63 -3.79 -5.93
N VAL A 265 -23.39 -3.26 -5.93
CA VAL A 265 -23.04 -2.04 -6.68
C VAL A 265 -21.90 -2.27 -7.68
N CYS A 266 -20.72 -2.69 -7.22
CA CYS A 266 -19.50 -2.73 -8.02
C CYS A 266 -19.57 -3.81 -9.12
N TYR A 267 -19.87 -5.05 -8.74
CA TYR A 267 -19.97 -6.17 -9.68
C TYR A 267 -21.18 -5.98 -10.64
N PRO A 268 -22.41 -5.64 -10.18
CA PRO A 268 -23.54 -5.39 -11.07
C PRO A 268 -23.36 -4.20 -12.01
N ARG A 269 -22.58 -3.18 -11.62
CA ARG A 269 -22.19 -2.11 -12.57
C ARG A 269 -21.35 -2.68 -13.70
N LEU A 270 -20.23 -3.31 -13.37
CA LEU A 270 -19.31 -3.83 -14.40
C LEU A 270 -19.98 -4.88 -15.28
N GLU A 271 -20.79 -5.77 -14.71
CA GLU A 271 -21.57 -6.74 -15.46
C GLU A 271 -22.51 -6.06 -16.49
N LYS A 272 -23.22 -4.99 -16.10
CA LYS A 272 -24.06 -4.20 -17.01
C LYS A 272 -23.25 -3.49 -18.10
N ILE A 273 -22.06 -2.97 -17.79
CA ILE A 273 -21.17 -2.36 -18.81
C ILE A 273 -20.65 -3.41 -19.80
N ILE A 274 -20.26 -4.60 -19.30
CA ILE A 274 -19.70 -5.69 -20.11
C ILE A 274 -20.78 -6.29 -21.03
N LYS A 275 -21.96 -6.62 -20.49
CA LYS A 275 -23.06 -7.27 -21.23
C LYS A 275 -23.91 -6.30 -22.05
N GLY A 276 -24.00 -5.04 -21.64
CA GLY A 276 -24.95 -4.06 -22.16
C GLY A 276 -26.18 -3.92 -21.25
N TYR A 277 -26.91 -2.81 -21.39
CA TYR A 277 -28.02 -2.46 -20.50
C TYR A 277 -29.02 -1.50 -21.14
N VAL A 278 -30.28 -1.55 -20.68
CA VAL A 278 -31.32 -0.57 -21.03
C VAL A 278 -31.36 0.54 -19.95
N LYS A 279 -31.48 1.79 -20.40
CA LYS A 279 -31.21 3.00 -19.63
C LYS A 279 -32.48 3.56 -18.97
N LYS A 280 -32.72 3.24 -17.69
CA LYS A 280 -34.03 3.42 -16.99
C LYS A 280 -34.68 4.82 -16.99
N ASN A 281 -33.98 5.89 -17.41
CA ASN A 281 -34.45 7.28 -17.33
C ASN A 281 -34.48 8.04 -18.69
N LYS A 282 -34.31 7.35 -19.83
CA LYS A 282 -34.53 7.89 -21.18
C LYS A 282 -35.02 6.77 -22.10
N VAL A 283 -35.99 7.08 -22.98
CA VAL A 283 -36.63 6.19 -23.99
C VAL A 283 -35.72 5.03 -24.38
N ASP A 284 -36.14 3.79 -24.07
CA ASP A 284 -35.35 2.57 -23.85
C ASP A 284 -34.08 2.41 -24.72
N GLU A 285 -33.05 3.18 -24.36
CA GLU A 285 -31.79 3.26 -25.08
C GLU A 285 -30.94 2.04 -24.69
N ASN A 286 -30.95 1.04 -25.56
CA ASN A 286 -30.21 -0.22 -25.36
C ASN A 286 -28.72 0.00 -25.64
N ILE A 287 -27.94 0.18 -24.57
CA ILE A 287 -26.50 0.40 -24.63
C ILE A 287 -25.81 -0.96 -24.88
N LYS A 288 -25.21 -1.12 -26.06
CA LYS A 288 -24.40 -2.29 -26.41
C LYS A 288 -23.24 -2.45 -25.41
N GLY A 289 -23.04 -3.67 -24.91
CA GLY A 289 -21.95 -3.98 -23.98
C GLY A 289 -20.56 -3.73 -24.56
N ALA A 290 -19.64 -3.28 -23.71
CA ALA A 290 -18.23 -3.07 -24.04
C ALA A 290 -17.46 -4.39 -24.25
N GLY A 291 -18.01 -5.53 -23.79
CA GLY A 291 -17.32 -6.82 -23.78
C GLY A 291 -16.27 -6.91 -22.68
N GLY A 292 -15.42 -7.94 -22.77
CA GLY A 292 -14.46 -8.31 -21.72
C GLY A 292 -15.00 -9.40 -20.78
N ASN A 293 -14.16 -9.80 -19.82
CA ASN A 293 -14.47 -10.81 -18.81
C ASN A 293 -14.30 -10.24 -17.40
N LEU A 294 -15.09 -10.75 -16.45
CA LEU A 294 -15.03 -10.38 -15.04
C LEU A 294 -14.95 -11.65 -14.20
N GLN A 295 -14.13 -11.63 -13.15
CA GLN A 295 -14.04 -12.69 -12.16
C GLN A 295 -14.27 -12.07 -10.78
N TYR A 296 -15.11 -12.70 -9.96
CA TYR A 296 -15.31 -12.32 -8.57
C TYR A 296 -14.45 -13.20 -7.67
N PHE A 297 -13.77 -12.57 -6.70
CA PHE A 297 -12.97 -13.25 -5.70
C PHE A 297 -13.30 -12.64 -4.34
N GLN A 298 -13.70 -13.49 -3.40
CA GLN A 298 -13.89 -13.11 -2.00
C GLN A 298 -12.70 -13.63 -1.18
N THR A 299 -12.21 -12.80 -0.25
CA THR A 299 -11.28 -13.27 0.79
C THR A 299 -12.10 -13.90 1.92
N ASP A 300 -11.90 -15.18 2.17
CA ASP A 300 -12.53 -15.92 3.26
C ASP A 300 -11.50 -16.24 4.34
N LEU A 301 -11.95 -16.30 5.60
CA LEU A 301 -11.13 -16.75 6.71
C LEU A 301 -11.10 -18.28 6.71
N ILE A 302 -9.99 -18.85 6.24
CA ILE A 302 -9.79 -20.30 6.25
C ILE A 302 -9.80 -20.78 7.71
N ALA A 303 -10.92 -21.35 8.13
CA ALA A 303 -11.11 -21.90 9.46
C ALA A 303 -9.96 -22.84 9.84
N VAL A 304 -9.33 -22.59 10.99
CA VAL A 304 -8.14 -23.29 11.49
C VAL A 304 -8.34 -24.82 11.53
N GLU A 305 -9.57 -25.24 11.83
CA GLU A 305 -10.06 -26.62 11.80
C GLU A 305 -9.84 -27.32 10.44
N LYS A 306 -9.98 -26.60 9.31
CA LYS A 306 -9.78 -27.16 7.96
C LYS A 306 -8.30 -27.30 7.57
N LEU A 307 -7.38 -26.78 8.38
CA LEU A 307 -5.93 -26.91 8.22
C LEU A 307 -5.34 -28.03 9.10
N THR A 308 -6.14 -28.76 9.86
CA THR A 308 -5.73 -29.63 10.99
C THR A 308 -4.72 -30.73 10.63
N ASN A 309 -3.45 -30.46 10.94
CA ASN A 309 -2.44 -31.40 11.45
C ASN A 309 -1.10 -30.70 11.81
N ILE A 310 -1.16 -29.41 12.18
CA ILE A 310 -0.03 -28.57 12.64
C ILE A 310 -0.61 -27.68 13.74
N SER A 311 0.09 -27.49 14.87
CA SER A 311 -0.36 -26.56 15.93
C SER A 311 -0.24 -25.11 15.50
N ASP A 312 -1.07 -24.23 16.07
CA ASP A 312 -1.14 -22.83 15.62
C ASP A 312 0.11 -22.01 15.94
N GLU A 313 0.80 -22.32 17.04
CA GLU A 313 2.16 -21.83 17.29
C GLU A 313 3.07 -22.11 16.10
N LYS A 314 3.13 -23.38 15.65
CA LYS A 314 3.92 -23.77 14.49
C LYS A 314 3.43 -23.13 13.19
N ARG A 315 2.13 -22.94 12.98
CA ARG A 315 1.63 -22.25 11.77
C ARG A 315 2.02 -20.77 11.74
N HIS A 316 1.91 -20.09 12.87
CA HIS A 316 2.25 -18.67 13.00
C HIS A 316 3.76 -18.47 12.86
N GLU A 317 4.55 -19.32 13.54
CA GLU A 317 6.00 -19.45 13.42
C GLU A 317 6.43 -19.67 11.96
N LEU A 318 5.85 -20.64 11.26
CA LEU A 318 6.17 -20.98 9.86
C LEU A 318 5.81 -19.89 8.85
N THR A 319 4.93 -18.97 9.21
CA THR A 319 4.52 -17.87 8.33
C THR A 319 5.34 -16.62 8.60
N GLU A 320 5.57 -16.28 9.87
CA GLU A 320 6.35 -15.09 10.24
C GLU A 320 7.87 -15.31 10.25
N LYS A 321 8.42 -16.41 10.79
CA LYS A 321 9.87 -16.67 10.71
C LYS A 321 10.32 -16.81 9.26
N ALA A 322 9.53 -17.49 8.42
CA ALA A 322 9.82 -17.58 6.98
C ALA A 322 9.77 -16.20 6.28
N GLY A 323 8.86 -15.30 6.71
CA GLY A 323 8.85 -13.92 6.28
C GLY A 323 10.06 -13.12 6.78
N GLN A 324 10.46 -13.31 8.04
CA GLN A 324 11.58 -12.62 8.67
C GLN A 324 12.92 -13.01 8.03
N SER A 325 13.20 -14.31 7.89
CA SER A 325 14.41 -14.79 7.20
C SER A 325 14.41 -14.36 5.73
N LYS A 326 13.27 -14.42 5.02
CA LYS A 326 13.18 -13.89 3.64
C LYS A 326 13.46 -12.38 3.57
N ASN A 327 12.90 -11.58 4.46
CA ASN A 327 13.06 -10.13 4.45
C ASN A 327 14.49 -9.72 4.81
N LYS A 328 15.13 -10.38 5.79
CA LYS A 328 16.56 -10.21 6.09
C LYS A 328 17.43 -10.58 4.89
N LEU A 329 17.20 -11.73 4.25
CA LEU A 329 17.91 -12.13 3.02
C LEU A 329 17.68 -11.13 1.87
N TYR A 330 16.49 -10.55 1.74
CA TYR A 330 16.19 -9.53 0.73
C TYR A 330 17.02 -8.27 0.97
N GLN A 331 17.07 -7.78 2.21
CA GLN A 331 17.90 -6.63 2.61
C GLN A 331 19.40 -6.90 2.35
N TYR A 332 19.92 -8.03 2.82
CA TYR A 332 21.35 -8.33 2.70
C TYR A 332 21.86 -8.60 1.28
N PHE A 333 21.01 -9.05 0.35
CA PHE A 333 21.45 -9.43 -1.00
C PHE A 333 20.95 -8.54 -2.13
N ASN A 334 19.72 -8.01 -2.07
CA ASN A 334 19.21 -7.15 -3.14
C ASN A 334 19.67 -5.68 -2.99
N GLU A 335 20.14 -5.25 -1.82
CA GLU A 335 20.78 -3.94 -1.63
C GLU A 335 22.28 -4.00 -1.95
N GLY A 336 22.61 -4.04 -3.24
CA GLY A 336 23.98 -3.80 -3.72
C GLY A 336 24.87 -5.02 -3.97
N THR A 337 24.30 -6.22 -4.14
CA THR A 337 25.07 -7.39 -4.62
C THR A 337 24.55 -7.90 -5.97
N ASP A 338 25.38 -8.62 -6.73
CA ASP A 338 24.95 -9.31 -7.96
C ASP A 338 23.99 -10.50 -7.69
N MET A 339 23.74 -10.86 -6.43
CA MET A 339 22.93 -12.03 -6.06
C MET A 339 21.45 -11.69 -5.94
N ASN A 340 20.64 -12.34 -6.77
CA ASN A 340 19.21 -12.12 -6.86
C ASN A 340 18.44 -13.16 -6.04
N LEU A 341 17.60 -12.71 -5.10
CA LEU A 341 16.71 -13.60 -4.35
C LEU A 341 15.51 -14.05 -5.22
N LYS A 342 15.27 -15.35 -5.31
CA LYS A 342 14.19 -16.02 -6.05
C LYS A 342 13.32 -16.81 -5.08
N ASP A 343 12.04 -17.00 -5.41
CA ASP A 343 11.14 -17.88 -4.64
C ASP A 343 10.19 -18.69 -5.53
N ILE A 344 9.16 -19.29 -4.93
CA ILE A 344 8.15 -20.12 -5.61
C ILE A 344 7.46 -19.45 -6.82
N ASN A 345 7.41 -18.11 -6.88
CA ASN A 345 6.86 -17.37 -8.02
C ASN A 345 7.80 -17.36 -9.25
N ASN A 346 9.07 -17.70 -9.06
CA ASN A 346 10.10 -17.74 -10.11
C ASN A 346 10.28 -19.14 -10.74
N LEU A 347 9.44 -20.12 -10.40
CA LEU A 347 9.57 -21.48 -10.95
C LEU A 347 9.37 -21.52 -12.49
N ASN A 348 8.61 -20.59 -13.04
CA ASN A 348 8.45 -20.37 -14.48
C ASN A 348 9.76 -20.03 -15.23
N GLU A 349 10.84 -19.64 -14.52
CA GLU A 349 12.17 -19.44 -15.10
C GLU A 349 12.87 -20.77 -15.49
N GLY A 350 12.27 -21.91 -15.10
CA GLY A 350 12.63 -23.27 -15.53
C GLY A 350 13.85 -23.88 -14.82
N LYS A 351 14.79 -23.05 -14.39
CA LYS A 351 15.98 -23.39 -13.59
C LYS A 351 16.51 -22.17 -12.84
N LEU A 352 17.37 -22.40 -11.85
CA LEU A 352 18.07 -21.33 -11.13
C LEU A 352 19.25 -20.81 -11.96
N TYR A 353 19.37 -19.49 -12.19
CA TYR A 353 20.46 -18.90 -12.98
C TYR A 353 21.68 -18.52 -12.13
N LYS A 354 22.78 -18.09 -12.74
CA LYS A 354 24.01 -17.73 -12.00
C LYS A 354 23.72 -16.54 -11.07
N ASN A 355 24.34 -16.51 -9.89
CA ASN A 355 24.10 -15.50 -8.85
C ASN A 355 22.61 -15.41 -8.45
N ASN A 356 21.94 -16.55 -8.24
CA ASN A 356 20.57 -16.58 -7.73
C ASN A 356 20.51 -17.43 -6.45
N ILE A 357 19.77 -16.95 -5.45
CA ILE A 357 19.50 -17.65 -4.19
C ILE A 357 18.02 -18.03 -4.20
N PHE A 358 17.67 -19.32 -4.08
CA PHE A 358 16.27 -19.75 -4.08
C PHE A 358 15.77 -19.98 -2.65
N PHE A 359 14.81 -19.16 -2.22
CA PHE A 359 14.19 -19.25 -0.90
C PHE A 359 12.83 -19.94 -0.96
N ILE A 360 12.63 -20.98 -0.14
CA ILE A 360 11.35 -21.69 -0.04
C ILE A 360 11.13 -22.20 1.38
N ASN A 361 9.88 -22.12 1.87
CA ASN A 361 9.50 -22.71 3.15
C ASN A 361 9.60 -24.24 3.04
N TRP A 362 10.47 -24.84 3.86
CA TRP A 362 10.79 -26.27 3.89
C TRP A 362 9.56 -27.18 4.00
N LEU A 363 8.54 -26.77 4.76
CA LEU A 363 7.30 -27.55 4.92
C LEU A 363 6.39 -27.51 3.69
N LYS A 364 6.49 -26.51 2.81
CA LYS A 364 5.75 -26.53 1.53
C LYS A 364 6.22 -27.66 0.60
N ILE A 365 7.47 -28.11 0.71
CA ILE A 365 8.05 -29.18 -0.12
C ILE A 365 8.13 -30.56 0.56
N LYS A 366 8.28 -30.64 1.90
CA LYS A 366 8.23 -31.94 2.62
C LYS A 366 6.84 -32.39 3.09
N GLY A 367 5.79 -31.62 2.80
CA GLY A 367 4.41 -31.91 3.22
C GLY A 367 3.75 -33.08 2.47
N THR A 368 2.87 -33.83 3.16
CA THR A 368 2.05 -34.91 2.58
C THR A 368 0.72 -34.43 2.00
N ASN A 369 0.39 -33.14 2.14
CA ASN A 369 -0.91 -32.57 1.78
C ASN A 369 -1.10 -32.43 0.25
N LYS A 370 -2.30 -32.01 -0.16
CA LYS A 370 -2.68 -31.88 -1.58
C LYS A 370 -1.92 -30.76 -2.32
N GLU A 371 -1.35 -29.80 -1.62
CA GLU A 371 -0.62 -28.66 -2.19
C GLU A 371 0.86 -28.99 -2.40
N SER A 372 1.55 -29.53 -1.40
CA SER A 372 2.90 -30.08 -1.55
C SER A 372 2.95 -31.17 -2.63
N LYS A 373 1.90 -32.01 -2.71
CA LYS A 373 1.75 -32.99 -3.79
C LYS A 373 1.40 -32.40 -5.16
N LYS A 374 0.83 -31.20 -5.25
CA LYS A 374 0.72 -30.47 -6.54
C LYS A 374 2.08 -29.93 -6.95
N LEU A 375 2.79 -29.30 -6.01
CA LEU A 375 4.07 -28.62 -6.24
C LEU A 375 5.18 -29.58 -6.75
N ARG A 376 5.10 -30.86 -6.39
CA ARG A 376 6.14 -31.88 -6.64
C ARG A 376 5.79 -32.99 -7.65
N LYS A 377 4.56 -33.08 -8.14
CA LYS A 377 4.13 -34.21 -9.01
C LYS A 377 4.63 -34.07 -10.45
N SER A 378 5.65 -34.84 -10.83
CA SER A 378 6.04 -35.03 -12.24
C SER A 378 4.96 -35.78 -13.03
N GLY A 379 4.80 -35.46 -14.32
CA GLY A 379 4.06 -36.30 -15.28
C GLY A 379 2.84 -35.67 -15.97
N GLY A 380 2.68 -34.35 -15.95
CA GLY A 380 1.65 -33.68 -16.75
C GLY A 380 1.88 -32.18 -16.87
N VAL A 381 1.53 -31.60 -18.03
CA VAL A 381 1.51 -30.15 -18.21
C VAL A 381 0.40 -29.58 -17.34
N GLY A 382 0.75 -28.76 -16.36
CA GLY A 382 -0.23 -28.06 -15.53
C GLY A 382 -1.06 -27.08 -16.36
N TYR A 383 -2.37 -27.02 -16.10
CA TYR A 383 -3.23 -25.94 -16.64
C TYR A 383 -2.70 -24.59 -16.16
N GLY A 384 -1.95 -23.89 -17.01
CA GLY A 384 -1.23 -22.66 -16.68
C GLY A 384 0.22 -22.60 -17.17
N GLY A 385 0.86 -23.76 -17.44
CA GLY A 385 2.22 -23.82 -18.01
C GLY A 385 3.38 -23.52 -17.04
N GLU A 386 3.12 -23.46 -15.73
CA GLU A 386 4.17 -23.33 -14.71
C GLU A 386 5.06 -24.59 -14.65
N ALA A 387 6.38 -24.40 -14.51
CA ALA A 387 7.30 -25.52 -14.33
C ALA A 387 7.23 -26.04 -12.88
N ILE A 388 7.20 -27.37 -12.74
CA ILE A 388 6.97 -28.06 -11.47
C ILE A 388 8.28 -28.08 -10.65
N PHE A 389 8.20 -27.94 -9.32
CA PHE A 389 9.37 -27.72 -8.46
C PHE A 389 10.45 -28.80 -8.62
N ASP A 390 10.06 -30.08 -8.63
CA ASP A 390 10.99 -31.19 -8.81
C ASP A 390 11.70 -31.14 -10.17
N ASP A 391 11.06 -30.60 -11.22
CA ASP A 391 11.68 -30.47 -12.54
C ASP A 391 12.54 -29.19 -12.66
N PHE A 392 12.20 -28.12 -11.95
CA PHE A 392 13.06 -26.92 -11.80
C PHE A 392 14.40 -27.28 -11.12
N ILE A 393 14.36 -28.10 -10.07
CA ILE A 393 15.58 -28.58 -9.39
C ILE A 393 16.37 -29.55 -10.29
N LYS A 394 15.72 -30.50 -10.97
CA LYS A 394 16.40 -31.40 -11.93
C LYS A 394 17.05 -30.64 -13.09
N GLN A 395 16.39 -29.63 -13.65
CA GLN A 395 16.97 -28.80 -14.72
C GLN A 395 18.16 -27.99 -14.21
N THR A 396 18.06 -27.44 -12.99
CA THR A 396 19.17 -26.72 -12.35
C THR A 396 20.40 -27.63 -12.18
N ARG A 397 20.21 -28.84 -11.64
CA ARG A 397 21.28 -29.83 -11.41
C ARG A 397 22.05 -30.26 -12.67
N LYS A 398 21.47 -30.14 -13.87
CA LYS A 398 22.18 -30.46 -15.13
C LYS A 398 23.34 -29.50 -15.43
N GLU A 399 23.36 -28.33 -14.80
CA GLU A 399 24.29 -27.23 -15.12
C GLU A 399 25.12 -26.75 -13.91
N ARG A 400 24.84 -27.24 -12.69
CA ARG A 400 25.56 -26.82 -11.47
C ARG A 400 25.33 -27.73 -10.28
N ASP A 401 26.30 -27.69 -9.36
CA ASP A 401 26.13 -28.09 -7.97
C ASP A 401 25.13 -27.18 -7.23
N LEU A 402 24.47 -27.71 -6.21
CA LEU A 402 23.66 -26.93 -5.27
C LEU A 402 24.27 -26.95 -3.87
N VAL A 403 24.08 -25.85 -3.13
CA VAL A 403 24.29 -25.77 -1.68
C VAL A 403 22.93 -25.59 -1.04
N LEU A 404 22.59 -26.45 -0.08
CA LEU A 404 21.30 -26.44 0.60
C LEU A 404 21.46 -25.88 2.01
N ILE A 405 20.81 -24.76 2.30
CA ILE A 405 20.75 -24.18 3.66
C ILE A 405 19.40 -24.52 4.26
N ILE A 406 19.40 -25.13 5.46
CA ILE A 406 18.21 -25.50 6.21
C ILE A 406 18.23 -24.73 7.53
N ASP A 407 17.40 -23.69 7.59
CA ASP A 407 17.11 -22.91 8.79
C ASP A 407 16.17 -23.70 9.73
N GLU A 408 16.25 -23.47 11.05
CA GLU A 408 15.49 -24.16 12.11
C GLU A 408 15.46 -25.71 11.98
N ALA A 409 16.64 -26.32 11.86
CA ALA A 409 16.82 -27.75 11.61
C ALA A 409 16.52 -28.64 12.84
N HIS A 410 15.26 -29.05 13.01
CA HIS A 410 14.82 -29.98 14.05
C HIS A 410 14.67 -31.44 13.55
N ILE A 411 15.47 -32.33 14.16
CA ILE A 411 15.68 -33.74 13.76
C ILE A 411 14.44 -34.63 13.93
N GLU A 412 13.53 -34.30 14.85
CA GLU A 412 12.24 -35.00 15.04
C GLU A 412 11.29 -34.86 13.83
N THR A 413 11.75 -34.25 12.73
CA THR A 413 11.05 -34.17 11.44
C THR A 413 11.91 -34.60 10.23
N ASP A 414 12.99 -35.38 10.45
CA ASP A 414 13.72 -36.12 9.40
C ASP A 414 12.89 -37.36 8.96
N THR A 415 11.71 -37.09 8.39
CA THR A 415 10.84 -38.11 7.79
C THR A 415 11.40 -38.59 6.45
N GLN A 416 10.92 -39.73 5.95
CA GLN A 416 11.29 -40.23 4.61
C GLN A 416 11.18 -39.15 3.53
N LEU A 417 10.12 -38.32 3.59
CA LEU A 417 9.88 -37.20 2.68
C LEU A 417 10.93 -36.08 2.78
N ALA A 418 11.51 -35.84 3.95
CA ALA A 418 12.62 -34.89 4.09
C ALA A 418 13.86 -35.40 3.35
N ASN A 419 14.18 -36.69 3.49
CA ASN A 419 15.29 -37.33 2.77
C ASN A 419 15.02 -37.40 1.26
N GLU A 420 13.81 -37.68 0.82
CA GLU A 420 13.40 -37.60 -0.60
C GLU A 420 13.60 -36.19 -1.18
N VAL A 421 13.29 -35.13 -0.41
CA VAL A 421 13.55 -33.73 -0.80
C VAL A 421 15.04 -33.43 -0.86
N ILE A 422 15.84 -33.87 0.12
CA ILE A 422 17.31 -33.69 0.10
C ILE A 422 17.93 -34.40 -1.12
N ASN A 423 17.52 -35.64 -1.40
CA ASN A 423 18.02 -36.43 -2.54
C ASN A 423 17.60 -35.86 -3.91
N LEU A 424 16.48 -35.12 -3.97
CA LEU A 424 16.09 -34.35 -5.15
C LEU A 424 17.06 -33.18 -5.41
N PHE A 425 17.50 -32.47 -4.35
CA PHE A 425 18.50 -31.41 -4.46
C PHE A 425 19.91 -31.93 -4.78
N ASP A 426 20.29 -33.10 -4.26
CA ASP A 426 21.64 -33.68 -4.36
C ASP A 426 22.76 -32.63 -4.08
N PRO A 427 22.69 -31.97 -2.91
CA PRO A 427 23.51 -30.80 -2.64
C PRO A 427 24.95 -31.20 -2.31
N ARG A 428 25.92 -30.48 -2.91
CA ARG A 428 27.35 -30.64 -2.66
C ARG A 428 27.74 -30.28 -1.21
N ILE A 429 26.99 -29.40 -0.57
CA ILE A 429 27.11 -29.03 0.85
C ILE A 429 25.70 -28.81 1.40
N ILE A 430 25.42 -29.36 2.60
CA ILE A 430 24.24 -29.01 3.40
C ILE A 430 24.69 -28.22 4.63
N ILE A 431 24.12 -27.04 4.84
CA ILE A 431 24.29 -26.24 6.06
C ILE A 431 23.00 -26.36 6.85
N ARG A 432 23.02 -27.06 7.99
CA ARG A 432 21.89 -27.12 8.94
C ARG A 432 22.13 -26.10 10.05
N VAL A 433 21.24 -25.13 10.21
CA VAL A 433 21.26 -24.13 11.28
C VAL A 433 20.24 -24.53 12.34
N THR A 434 20.63 -24.55 13.61
CA THR A 434 19.73 -24.91 14.73
C THR A 434 20.27 -24.39 16.05
N ALA A 435 19.38 -23.90 16.92
CA ALA A 435 19.72 -23.58 18.31
C ALA A 435 19.78 -24.81 19.23
N THR A 436 19.46 -26.02 18.71
CA THR A 436 19.42 -27.27 19.48
C THR A 436 20.05 -28.45 18.71
N PRO A 437 21.38 -28.43 18.45
CA PRO A 437 22.06 -29.54 17.82
C PRO A 437 22.00 -30.82 18.69
N LYS A 438 21.34 -31.88 18.18
CA LYS A 438 21.28 -33.22 18.82
C LYS A 438 22.09 -34.31 18.10
N ILE A 439 22.87 -33.94 17.09
CA ILE A 439 23.76 -34.86 16.34
C ILE A 439 25.20 -34.44 16.66
N GLU A 440 26.10 -35.40 16.78
CA GLU A 440 27.54 -35.18 16.66
C GLU A 440 28.06 -35.93 15.42
N PRO A 441 28.84 -35.28 14.52
CA PRO A 441 29.41 -35.96 13.36
C PRO A 441 30.44 -37.01 13.82
N GLY A 442 30.42 -38.18 13.20
CA GLY A 442 31.29 -39.28 13.63
C GLY A 442 32.76 -38.90 13.51
N VAL A 443 33.61 -39.37 14.45
CA VAL A 443 35.06 -39.09 14.46
C VAL A 443 35.74 -39.41 13.12
N SER A 444 35.23 -40.41 12.39
CA SER A 444 35.68 -40.75 11.03
C SER A 444 35.29 -39.70 9.99
N GLU A 445 34.07 -39.14 10.07
CA GLU A 445 33.55 -38.13 9.15
C GLU A 445 34.27 -36.79 9.31
N VAL A 446 34.54 -36.38 10.54
CA VAL A 446 35.32 -35.17 10.85
C VAL A 446 36.76 -35.32 10.35
N ARG A 447 37.41 -36.46 10.60
CA ARG A 447 38.76 -36.75 10.06
C ARG A 447 38.80 -36.77 8.54
N GLN A 448 37.72 -37.22 7.88
CA GLN A 448 37.59 -37.23 6.43
C GLN A 448 37.04 -35.90 5.85
N LYS A 449 36.81 -34.88 6.68
CA LYS A 449 36.21 -33.58 6.32
C LYS A 449 34.86 -33.70 5.59
N ARG A 450 34.08 -34.73 5.91
CA ARG A 450 32.73 -34.98 5.36
C ARG A 450 31.62 -34.29 6.15
N ALA A 451 31.84 -34.09 7.45
CA ALA A 451 30.95 -33.37 8.35
C ALA A 451 31.76 -32.65 9.45
N GLY A 452 31.15 -31.69 10.12
CA GLY A 452 31.75 -30.87 11.17
C GLY A 452 30.78 -29.77 11.61
N PHE A 453 31.13 -29.04 12.67
CA PHE A 453 30.33 -27.92 13.18
C PHE A 453 31.10 -26.60 13.18
N VAL A 454 30.31 -25.53 13.11
CA VAL A 454 30.71 -24.17 13.48
C VAL A 454 29.76 -23.77 14.60
N GLU A 455 30.27 -23.76 15.82
CA GLU A 455 29.53 -23.25 16.99
C GLU A 455 29.64 -21.72 17.02
N VAL A 456 28.52 -21.04 17.30
CA VAL A 456 28.47 -19.58 17.45
C VAL A 456 28.14 -19.27 18.90
N PRO A 457 29.02 -18.57 19.65
CA PRO A 457 28.80 -18.31 21.06
C PRO A 457 27.50 -17.54 21.33
N GLU A 458 26.76 -17.95 22.36
CA GLU A 458 25.46 -17.35 22.74
C GLU A 458 25.54 -15.82 22.93
N GLU A 459 26.65 -15.32 23.47
CA GLU A 459 26.90 -13.88 23.65
C GLU A 459 27.04 -13.11 22.34
N GLU A 460 27.56 -13.71 21.26
CA GLU A 460 27.58 -13.08 19.94
C GLU A 460 26.18 -13.05 19.32
N VAL A 461 25.38 -14.10 19.54
CA VAL A 461 23.97 -14.16 19.10
C VAL A 461 23.13 -13.11 19.85
N LYS A 462 23.30 -12.97 21.18
CA LYS A 462 22.68 -11.90 21.98
C LYS A 462 23.09 -10.52 21.48
N LYS A 463 24.39 -10.29 21.28
CA LYS A 463 24.94 -9.00 20.80
C LYS A 463 24.46 -8.61 19.41
N SER A 464 24.10 -9.59 18.56
CA SER A 464 23.45 -9.34 17.26
C SER A 464 21.94 -9.06 17.33
N GLY A 465 21.34 -9.06 18.53
CA GLY A 465 19.94 -8.69 18.76
C GLY A 465 18.93 -9.75 18.33
N LEU A 466 19.33 -11.04 18.27
CA LEU A 466 18.51 -12.12 17.71
C LEU A 466 17.65 -12.89 18.73
N ILE A 467 17.82 -12.67 20.03
CA ILE A 467 17.16 -13.46 21.11
C ILE A 467 16.46 -12.54 22.11
N LYS A 468 15.24 -12.91 22.53
CA LYS A 468 14.55 -12.33 23.70
C LYS A 468 14.93 -13.12 24.95
N GLU A 469 15.26 -12.41 26.03
CA GLU A 469 15.98 -12.95 27.20
C GLU A 469 15.33 -14.18 27.85
N LYS A 470 14.01 -14.18 28.07
CA LYS A 470 13.29 -15.34 28.61
C LYS A 470 11.78 -15.27 28.33
N ILE A 471 11.15 -16.44 28.21
CA ILE A 471 9.70 -16.63 28.37
C ILE A 471 9.49 -17.51 29.60
N VAL A 472 8.52 -17.16 30.45
CA VAL A 472 8.14 -17.94 31.65
C VAL A 472 6.64 -18.21 31.58
N ILE A 473 6.27 -19.47 31.72
CA ILE A 473 4.88 -19.96 31.68
C ILE A 473 4.55 -20.48 33.08
N GLN A 474 3.33 -20.23 33.58
CA GLN A 474 2.85 -20.69 34.88
C GLN A 474 2.82 -22.21 34.95
N THR A 475 3.17 -22.76 36.12
CA THR A 475 3.17 -24.20 36.37
C THR A 475 1.83 -24.67 36.96
N LYS A 476 1.48 -25.94 36.72
CA LYS A 476 0.23 -26.52 37.28
C LYS A 476 0.19 -26.45 38.81
N GLU A 477 1.33 -26.67 39.46
CA GLU A 477 1.40 -26.62 40.91
C GLU A 477 1.08 -25.25 41.51
N GLU A 478 1.35 -24.15 40.79
CA GLU A 478 0.99 -22.79 41.24
C GLU A 478 -0.52 -22.54 41.19
N ILE A 479 -1.21 -23.19 40.24
CA ILE A 479 -2.67 -23.15 40.09
C ILE A 479 -3.32 -24.01 41.18
N GLU A 480 -2.84 -25.25 41.36
CA GLU A 480 -3.36 -26.20 42.36
C GLU A 480 -3.24 -25.66 43.80
N LYS A 481 -2.11 -25.01 44.15
CA LYS A 481 -1.88 -24.37 45.47
C LYS A 481 -2.82 -23.19 45.76
N LEU A 482 -3.56 -22.68 44.78
CA LEU A 482 -4.56 -21.62 44.94
C LEU A 482 -5.99 -22.17 45.05
N SER A 483 -6.35 -23.19 44.25
CA SER A 483 -7.70 -23.79 44.29
C SER A 483 -8.02 -24.45 45.63
N GLU A 484 -7.03 -25.03 46.33
CA GLU A 484 -7.23 -25.62 47.66
C GLU A 484 -7.58 -24.60 48.76
N LYS A 485 -7.22 -23.32 48.57
CA LYS A 485 -7.25 -22.31 49.66
C LYS A 485 -8.42 -21.34 49.59
N LYS A 486 -9.08 -21.20 48.44
CA LYS A 486 -10.23 -20.31 48.25
C LYS A 486 -11.15 -20.84 47.15
N GLN A 487 -12.46 -20.67 47.33
CA GLN A 487 -13.47 -20.87 46.28
C GLN A 487 -13.44 -19.72 45.27
N LEU A 488 -12.36 -19.60 44.51
CA LEU A 488 -12.20 -18.66 43.40
C LEU A 488 -12.56 -19.33 42.07
N SER A 489 -12.97 -18.54 41.08
CA SER A 489 -13.03 -19.01 39.69
C SER A 489 -11.64 -19.07 39.05
N GLU A 490 -11.51 -19.80 37.93
CA GLU A 490 -10.25 -19.87 37.16
C GLU A 490 -9.80 -18.46 36.69
N ASP A 491 -10.74 -17.62 36.24
CA ASP A 491 -10.49 -16.22 35.87
C ASP A 491 -9.98 -15.40 37.07
N GLU A 492 -10.56 -15.58 38.27
CA GLU A 492 -10.08 -14.90 39.50
C GLU A 492 -8.68 -15.39 39.92
N MET A 493 -8.40 -16.69 39.80
CA MET A 493 -7.08 -17.27 40.11
C MET A 493 -6.00 -16.72 39.17
N MET A 494 -6.29 -16.60 37.88
CA MET A 494 -5.36 -16.02 36.89
C MET A 494 -5.09 -14.53 37.16
N LEU A 495 -6.13 -13.75 37.51
CA LEU A 495 -5.97 -12.35 37.91
C LEU A 495 -5.17 -12.20 39.21
N GLU A 496 -5.35 -13.11 40.18
CA GLU A 496 -4.60 -13.14 41.44
C GLU A 496 -3.12 -13.49 41.22
N LEU A 497 -2.81 -14.45 40.37
CA LEU A 497 -1.43 -14.77 39.98
C LEU A 497 -0.75 -13.58 39.29
N ALA A 498 -1.41 -12.98 38.30
CA ALA A 498 -0.87 -11.84 37.56
C ALA A 498 -0.65 -10.61 38.47
N TYR A 499 -1.61 -10.30 39.36
CA TYR A 499 -1.51 -9.20 40.33
C TYR A 499 -0.33 -9.40 41.30
N ASN A 500 -0.19 -10.61 41.86
CA ASN A 500 0.89 -10.88 42.82
C ASN A 500 2.28 -10.92 42.15
N LYS A 501 2.39 -11.49 40.94
CA LYS A 501 3.66 -11.48 40.18
C LYS A 501 4.08 -10.06 39.78
N ARG A 502 3.12 -9.18 39.48
CA ARG A 502 3.38 -7.75 39.25
C ARG A 502 4.00 -7.07 40.47
N LEU A 503 3.50 -7.36 41.68
CA LEU A 503 4.04 -6.80 42.92
C LEU A 503 5.43 -7.36 43.27
N GLU A 504 5.70 -8.62 42.94
CA GLU A 504 7.03 -9.23 43.05
C GLU A 504 8.04 -8.52 42.12
N LEU A 505 7.72 -8.42 40.83
CA LEU A 505 8.58 -7.76 39.84
C LEU A 505 8.86 -6.30 40.19
N LYS A 506 7.85 -5.56 40.67
CA LYS A 506 8.04 -4.16 41.08
C LYS A 506 9.05 -4.01 42.22
N LYS A 507 8.97 -4.88 43.24
CA LYS A 507 9.95 -4.91 44.35
C LYS A 507 11.36 -5.25 43.88
N ILE A 508 11.49 -6.13 42.87
CA ILE A 508 12.78 -6.50 42.28
C ILE A 508 13.38 -5.28 41.57
N TYR A 509 12.64 -4.58 40.71
CA TYR A 509 13.12 -3.36 40.06
C TYR A 509 13.44 -2.24 41.06
N GLU A 510 12.60 -2.03 42.08
CA GLU A 510 12.87 -1.10 43.18
C GLU A 510 14.18 -1.45 43.93
N SER A 511 14.45 -2.74 44.19
CA SER A 511 15.69 -3.18 44.85
C SER A 511 16.95 -3.09 43.97
N LEU A 512 16.77 -3.08 42.64
CA LEU A 512 17.83 -2.89 41.65
C LEU A 512 18.05 -1.40 41.30
N GLY A 513 17.25 -0.49 41.85
CA GLY A 513 17.33 0.95 41.55
C GLY A 513 16.80 1.33 40.16
N LEU A 514 15.95 0.49 39.56
CA LEU A 514 15.40 0.69 38.21
C LEU A 514 14.01 1.33 38.27
N ASP A 515 13.84 2.49 37.62
CA ASP A 515 12.54 3.18 37.48
C ASP A 515 11.66 2.49 36.42
N ILE A 516 11.14 1.32 36.77
CA ILE A 516 10.29 0.48 35.92
C ILE A 516 9.01 0.11 36.68
N ASN A 517 7.86 0.51 36.13
CA ASN A 517 6.53 0.12 36.62
C ASN A 517 6.00 -1.05 35.76
N PRO A 518 5.89 -2.29 36.27
CA PRO A 518 5.51 -3.43 35.44
C PRO A 518 4.07 -3.31 34.93
N LEU A 519 3.86 -3.38 33.62
CA LEU A 519 2.52 -3.43 33.01
C LEU A 519 2.02 -4.88 32.93
N VAL A 520 0.80 -5.14 33.39
CA VAL A 520 0.12 -6.43 33.20
C VAL A 520 -0.84 -6.35 32.02
N LEU A 521 -0.67 -7.26 31.06
CA LEU A 521 -1.50 -7.37 29.87
C LEU A 521 -2.62 -8.41 30.11
N ILE A 522 -3.88 -7.96 30.08
CA ILE A 522 -5.06 -8.82 30.25
C ILE A 522 -5.79 -8.91 28.89
N GLN A 523 -5.61 -10.02 28.19
CA GLN A 523 -6.34 -10.29 26.96
C GLN A 523 -7.72 -10.87 27.28
N LEU A 524 -8.78 -10.31 26.68
CA LEU A 524 -10.10 -10.92 26.68
C LEU A 524 -10.20 -12.03 25.61
N PRO A 525 -10.89 -13.15 25.88
CA PRO A 525 -11.02 -14.25 24.92
C PRO A 525 -11.65 -13.79 23.60
N SER A 526 -11.28 -14.46 22.52
CA SER A 526 -11.52 -14.01 21.14
C SER A 526 -12.43 -14.95 20.34
N ASP A 527 -13.46 -15.49 21.00
CA ASP A 527 -14.41 -16.40 20.36
C ASP A 527 -15.33 -15.65 19.38
N PHE A 528 -15.29 -16.06 18.11
CA PHE A 528 -15.82 -15.35 16.95
C PHE A 528 -17.36 -15.19 16.89
N LYS A 529 -18.09 -15.48 17.98
CA LYS A 529 -19.57 -15.40 18.06
C LYS A 529 -20.14 -14.92 19.41
N GLU A 530 -19.32 -14.46 20.37
CA GLU A 530 -19.89 -13.87 21.60
C GLU A 530 -20.57 -12.52 21.31
N LYS A 531 -21.70 -12.25 21.98
CA LYS A 531 -22.43 -10.98 21.91
C LYS A 531 -21.70 -9.88 22.69
N GLU A 532 -21.91 -8.61 22.33
CA GLU A 532 -21.36 -7.45 23.04
C GLU A 532 -21.69 -7.43 24.55
N GLU A 533 -22.83 -8.02 24.96
CA GLU A 533 -23.19 -8.23 26.38
C GLU A 533 -22.14 -9.07 27.15
N ILE A 534 -21.59 -10.11 26.54
CA ILE A 534 -20.66 -11.04 27.21
C ILE A 534 -19.27 -10.41 27.33
N GLU A 535 -18.82 -9.72 26.28
CA GLU A 535 -17.58 -8.93 26.32
C GLU A 535 -17.63 -7.82 27.38
N THR A 536 -18.78 -7.13 27.48
CA THR A 536 -19.03 -6.13 28.53
C THR A 536 -18.96 -6.78 29.92
N ASN A 537 -19.65 -7.91 30.13
CA ASN A 537 -19.64 -8.63 31.42
C ASN A 537 -18.23 -9.08 31.84
N ARG A 538 -17.42 -9.67 30.94
CA ARG A 538 -16.04 -10.08 31.26
C ARG A 538 -15.13 -8.89 31.56
N LYS A 539 -15.23 -7.81 30.78
CA LYS A 539 -14.51 -6.55 31.02
C LYS A 539 -14.86 -5.97 32.40
N ASP A 540 -16.14 -5.88 32.74
CA ASP A 540 -16.61 -5.28 33.99
C ASP A 540 -16.32 -6.16 35.21
N PHE A 541 -16.24 -7.49 35.04
CA PHE A 541 -15.67 -8.40 36.04
C PHE A 541 -14.19 -8.10 36.32
N VAL A 542 -13.33 -7.98 35.30
CA VAL A 542 -11.90 -7.63 35.47
C VAL A 542 -11.75 -6.26 36.14
N LEU A 543 -12.53 -5.26 35.71
CA LEU A 543 -12.52 -3.92 36.34
C LEU A 543 -12.99 -3.96 37.79
N SER A 544 -13.97 -4.79 38.12
CA SER A 544 -14.46 -4.98 39.50
C SER A 544 -13.42 -5.64 40.39
N TYR A 545 -12.73 -6.67 39.90
CA TYR A 545 -11.60 -7.31 40.59
C TYR A 545 -10.46 -6.32 40.87
N LEU A 546 -10.00 -5.59 39.84
CA LEU A 546 -8.92 -4.61 40.00
C LEU A 546 -9.30 -3.46 40.95
N LYS A 547 -10.57 -3.02 40.93
CA LYS A 547 -11.12 -2.04 41.87
C LYS A 547 -11.14 -2.59 43.31
N ALA A 548 -11.50 -3.86 43.53
CA ALA A 548 -11.44 -4.50 44.84
C ALA A 548 -10.00 -4.62 45.37
N LYS A 549 -9.02 -4.77 44.47
CA LYS A 549 -7.57 -4.67 44.78
C LYS A 549 -7.03 -3.24 44.93
N GLY A 550 -7.90 -2.22 44.94
CA GLY A 550 -7.54 -0.82 45.16
C GLY A 550 -6.89 -0.10 43.96
N VAL A 551 -6.86 -0.72 42.77
CA VAL A 551 -6.32 -0.11 41.55
C VAL A 551 -7.25 1.01 41.06
N LYS A 552 -6.71 2.19 40.75
CA LYS A 552 -7.53 3.35 40.35
C LYS A 552 -7.81 3.32 38.85
N LYS A 553 -8.94 3.89 38.41
CA LYS A 553 -9.32 3.90 36.97
C LYS A 553 -8.26 4.52 36.04
N ARG A 554 -7.48 5.49 36.52
CA ARG A 554 -6.35 6.11 35.78
C ARG A 554 -5.09 5.22 35.66
N GLU A 555 -5.05 4.13 36.40
CA GLU A 555 -3.95 3.16 36.47
C GLU A 555 -4.33 1.88 35.67
N ILE A 556 -5.41 1.92 34.88
CA ILE A 556 -5.91 0.85 34.02
C ILE A 556 -6.12 1.43 32.62
N ALA A 557 -5.48 0.84 31.61
CA ALA A 557 -5.71 1.15 30.21
C ALA A 557 -6.73 0.20 29.58
N ILE A 558 -7.43 0.68 28.56
CA ILE A 558 -8.38 -0.12 27.76
C ILE A 558 -8.05 0.08 26.29
N TRP A 559 -7.90 -1.02 25.55
CA TRP A 559 -7.74 -1.03 24.10
C TRP A 559 -8.67 -2.08 23.47
N LEU A 560 -9.93 -1.69 23.30
CA LEU A 560 -10.95 -2.43 22.57
C LEU A 560 -11.24 -1.72 21.23
N SER A 561 -12.14 -2.27 20.41
CA SER A 561 -12.56 -1.63 19.16
C SER A 561 -13.32 -0.33 19.40
N ASN A 562 -14.21 -0.34 20.39
CA ASN A 562 -15.19 0.71 20.65
C ASN A 562 -14.75 1.67 21.78
N GLU A 563 -13.68 1.34 22.51
CA GLU A 563 -13.19 2.10 23.67
C GLU A 563 -11.65 2.07 23.74
N LYS A 564 -11.05 3.26 23.87
CA LYS A 564 -9.61 3.43 24.08
C LYS A 564 -9.38 4.47 25.18
N THR A 565 -8.70 4.09 26.26
CA THR A 565 -8.43 5.00 27.40
C THR A 565 -7.07 4.73 28.02
N ASN A 566 -6.42 5.80 28.52
CA ASN A 566 -5.13 5.78 29.22
C ASN A 566 -4.01 5.07 28.44
N LEU A 567 -3.93 5.28 27.11
CA LEU A 567 -2.91 4.67 26.24
C LEU A 567 -1.69 5.58 25.98
N ASP A 568 -1.73 6.84 26.44
CA ASP A 568 -0.69 7.83 26.14
C ASP A 568 0.63 7.45 26.85
N SER A 569 1.70 7.32 26.06
CA SER A 569 3.05 6.95 26.53
C SER A 569 3.13 5.62 27.31
N ILE A 570 2.21 4.68 27.04
CA ILE A 570 2.12 3.38 27.75
C ILE A 570 3.34 2.48 27.54
N GLU A 571 4.17 2.79 26.53
CA GLU A 571 5.47 2.21 26.25
C GLU A 571 6.63 2.73 27.13
N GLU A 572 6.43 3.80 27.91
CA GLU A 572 7.46 4.35 28.80
C GLU A 572 7.63 3.51 30.07
N ASN A 573 8.87 3.16 30.41
CA ASN A 573 9.23 2.30 31.55
C ASN A 573 8.55 2.69 32.88
N ASN A 574 8.39 4.00 33.14
CA ASN A 574 7.82 4.54 34.38
C ASN A 574 6.38 5.06 34.23
N ASN A 575 5.66 4.65 33.19
CA ASN A 575 4.25 4.98 33.00
C ASN A 575 3.40 4.52 34.20
N LYS A 576 2.37 5.30 34.55
CA LYS A 576 1.52 5.10 35.75
C LYS A 576 0.39 4.08 35.54
N VAL A 577 0.22 3.55 34.33
CA VAL A 577 -0.68 2.44 34.05
C VAL A 577 -0.09 1.14 34.61
N ASN A 578 -0.91 0.40 35.34
CA ASN A 578 -0.52 -0.85 36.00
C ASN A 578 -1.05 -2.09 35.24
N PHE A 579 -2.19 -1.95 34.54
CA PHE A 579 -2.89 -3.01 33.81
C PHE A 579 -3.45 -2.49 32.49
N MET A 580 -3.43 -3.28 31.41
CA MET A 580 -4.15 -2.98 30.17
C MET A 580 -5.11 -4.11 29.81
N ILE A 581 -6.38 -3.79 29.55
CA ILE A 581 -7.41 -4.72 29.06
C ILE A 581 -7.55 -4.54 27.54
N PHE A 582 -7.45 -5.63 26.77
CA PHE A 582 -7.44 -5.55 25.31
C PHE A 582 -7.93 -6.86 24.65
N LYS A 583 -8.20 -6.84 23.34
CA LYS A 583 -8.77 -7.97 22.58
C LYS A 583 -7.85 -8.58 21.53
N VAL A 584 -7.12 -7.75 20.79
CA VAL A 584 -6.19 -8.19 19.73
C VAL A 584 -4.93 -8.74 20.38
N ALA A 585 -4.61 -10.02 20.17
CA ALA A 585 -3.43 -10.68 20.76
C ALA A 585 -2.18 -9.79 20.69
N PRO A 586 -1.41 -9.66 21.79
CA PRO A 586 -0.30 -8.73 21.82
C PRO A 586 0.77 -9.25 20.88
N ALA A 587 1.10 -8.50 19.83
CA ALA A 587 2.15 -8.90 18.91
C ALA A 587 3.48 -8.99 19.68
N THR A 588 3.96 -10.22 19.91
CA THR A 588 5.21 -10.48 20.65
C THR A 588 6.45 -10.27 19.77
N GLY A 589 6.42 -9.26 18.91
CA GLY A 589 7.53 -8.77 18.08
C GLY A 589 8.25 -7.61 18.75
#